data_AF-A0A5E4IBQ4-F1
#
_entry.id   AF-A0A5E4IBQ4-F1
#
_cell.length_a   1.000
_cell.length_b   1.000
_cell.length_c   1.000
_cell.angle_alpha   90.00
_cell.angle_beta   90.00
_cell.angle_gamma   90.00
#
_symmetry.space_group_name_H-M   'P 1'
#
loop_
_entity.id
_entity.type
_entity.pdbx_description
1 polymer ?
#
loop_
_entity_poly.entity_id
_entity_poly.type
_entity_poly.pdbx_seq_one_letter_code
_entity_poly.pdbx_strand_id
1 'polypeptide(L)'
;MSLEIDNLLGMIILLSTIVFLVIAVELKDLVKATIALGIGSALLASVFYIFNAPYAAVFELSVAAGLVTILLLSAIGLIDKEGTK
;
A
#
# COMPACT_ATOMS: atom_id res chain seq x y z
N MET A 1 -0.57 -1.29 30.24
CA MET A 1 0.76 -1.52 29.63
C MET A 1 0.66 -2.18 28.25
N SER A 2 0.01 -3.35 28.07
CA SER A 2 -0.15 -3.95 26.72
C SER A 2 -0.93 -3.06 25.74
N LEU A 3 -2.07 -2.51 26.18
CA LEU A 3 -2.92 -1.61 25.37
C LEU A 3 -2.22 -0.32 24.92
N GLU A 4 -1.23 0.17 25.67
CA GLU A 4 -0.49 1.39 25.30
C GLU A 4 0.50 1.10 24.17
N ILE A 5 1.08 -0.11 24.13
CA ILE A 5 2.00 -0.53 23.06
C ILE A 5 1.24 -0.78 21.77
N ASP A 6 0.07 -1.42 21.82
CA ASP A 6 -0.76 -1.68 20.63
C ASP A 6 -1.21 -0.36 19.96
N ASN A 7 -1.59 0.63 20.77
CA ASN A 7 -1.96 1.97 20.28
C ASN A 7 -0.77 2.72 19.68
N LEU A 8 0.39 2.69 20.34
CA LEU A 8 1.61 3.32 19.84
C LEU A 8 2.05 2.71 18.50
N LEU A 9 2.01 1.38 18.41
CA LEU A 9 2.36 0.65 17.20
C LEU A 9 1.38 0.96 16.07
N GLY A 10 0.07 1.01 16.36
CA GLY A 10 -0.96 1.44 15.42
C GLY A 10 -0.72 2.85 14.88
N MET A 11 -0.35 3.80 15.73
CA MET A 11 -0.03 5.18 15.31
C MET A 11 1.20 5.24 14.39
N ILE A 12 2.25 4.49 14.71
CA ILE A 12 3.48 4.45 13.89
C ILE A 12 3.19 3.88 12.50
N ILE A 13 2.41 2.80 12.42
CA ILE A 13 2.01 2.19 11.14
C ILE A 13 1.10 3.13 10.36
N LEU A 14 0.15 3.80 11.01
CA LEU A 14 -0.73 4.76 10.34
C LEU A 14 0.08 5.93 9.74
N LEU A 15 1.05 6.46 10.49
CA LEU A 15 1.93 7.52 10.01
C LEU A 15 2.79 7.05 8.83
N SER A 16 3.35 5.83 8.90
CA SER A 16 4.13 5.29 7.78
C SER A 16 3.27 5.04 6.55
N THR A 17 2.02 4.55 6.70
CA THR A 17 1.04 4.47 5.60
C THR A 17 0.88 5.82 4.91
N ILE A 18 0.61 6.89 5.66
CA ILE A 18 0.43 8.23 5.09
C ILE A 18 1.68 8.67 4.32
N VAL A 19 2.87 8.47 4.90
CA VAL A 19 4.14 8.82 4.24
C VAL A 19 4.32 8.08 2.92
N PHE A 20 4.09 6.76 2.89
CA PHE A 20 4.19 5.98 1.65
C PHE A 20 3.16 6.41 0.59
N LEU A 21 1.93 6.74 0.99
CA LEU A 21 0.90 7.22 0.06
C LEU A 21 1.22 8.60 -0.50
N VAL A 22 1.75 9.52 0.31
CA VAL A 22 2.23 10.83 -0.17
C VAL A 22 3.39 10.64 -1.14
N ILE A 23 4.38 9.82 -0.79
CA ILE A 23 5.50 9.48 -1.69
C ILE A 23 4.97 8.89 -3.01
N ALA A 24 3.99 8.00 -2.96
CA ALA A 24 3.40 7.41 -4.17
C ALA A 24 2.82 8.45 -5.13
N VAL A 25 2.22 9.53 -4.60
CA VAL A 25 1.65 10.62 -5.40
C VAL A 25 2.73 11.57 -5.95
N GLU A 26 3.83 11.76 -5.23
CA GLU A 26 4.91 12.68 -5.65
C GLU A 26 5.90 12.05 -6.65
N LEU A 27 5.99 10.72 -6.71
CA LEU A 27 6.91 10.01 -7.59
C LEU A 27 6.52 10.17 -9.07
N LYS A 28 7.46 10.68 -9.87
CA LYS A 28 7.31 10.81 -11.34
C LYS A 28 7.43 9.49 -12.09
N ASP A 29 8.11 8.52 -11.48
CA ASP A 29 8.30 7.19 -12.03
C ASP A 29 7.11 6.31 -11.62
N LEU A 30 6.29 5.93 -12.60
CA LEU A 30 5.06 5.17 -12.40
C LEU A 30 5.31 3.81 -11.72
N VAL A 31 6.42 3.13 -12.03
CA VAL A 31 6.75 1.84 -11.40
C VAL A 31 7.03 2.05 -9.92
N LYS A 32 7.87 3.06 -9.59
CA LYS A 32 8.17 3.38 -8.18
C LYS A 32 6.93 3.88 -7.44
N ALA A 33 6.09 4.69 -8.07
CA ALA A 33 4.83 5.17 -7.52
C ALA A 33 3.89 4.01 -7.16
N THR A 34 3.71 3.05 -8.08
CA THR A 34 2.89 1.85 -7.84
C THR A 34 3.46 0.97 -6.73
N ILE A 35 4.78 0.80 -6.65
CA ILE A 35 5.40 0.04 -5.55
C ILE A 35 5.17 0.76 -4.20
N ALA A 36 5.36 2.08 -4.15
CA ALA A 36 5.11 2.86 -2.95
C ALA A 36 3.64 2.79 -2.51
N LEU A 37 2.71 2.84 -3.46
CA LEU A 37 1.27 2.65 -3.23
C LEU A 37 0.97 1.26 -2.64
N GLY A 38 1.55 0.20 -3.22
CA GLY A 38 1.39 -1.17 -2.75
C GLY A 38 1.91 -1.38 -1.32
N ILE A 39 3.07 -0.80 -0.98
CA ILE A 39 3.62 -0.82 0.38
C ILE A 39 2.69 -0.06 1.35
N GLY A 40 2.22 1.13 0.95
CA GLY A 40 1.27 1.92 1.74
C GLY A 40 -0.04 1.16 2.02
N SER A 41 -0.58 0.47 1.02
CA SER A 41 -1.78 -0.37 1.14
C SER A 41 -1.55 -1.61 2.04
N ALA A 42 -0.38 -2.26 1.98
CA ALA A 42 -0.04 -3.37 2.88
C ALA A 42 0.08 -2.91 4.35
N LEU A 43 0.63 -1.72 4.58
CA LEU A 43 0.65 -1.10 5.91
C LEU A 43 -0.78 -0.78 6.37
N LEU A 44 -1.65 -0.29 5.49
CA LEU A 44 -3.06 -0.04 5.81
C LEU A 44 -3.81 -1.32 6.19
N ALA A 45 -3.54 -2.45 5.53
CA ALA A 45 -4.09 -3.74 5.93
C ALA A 45 -3.67 -4.13 7.36
N SER A 46 -2.43 -3.80 7.76
CA SER A 46 -1.96 -4.02 9.14
C SER A 46 -2.73 -3.15 10.14
N VAL A 47 -3.06 -1.91 9.78
CA VAL A 47 -3.94 -1.05 10.59
C VAL A 47 -5.32 -1.67 10.77
N PHE A 48 -5.95 -2.17 9.68
CA PHE A 48 -7.26 -2.84 9.80
C PHE A 48 -7.22 -4.06 10.72
N TYR A 49 -6.12 -4.81 10.72
CA TYR A 49 -5.95 -5.94 11.63
C TYR A 49 -5.90 -5.49 13.10
N ILE A 50 -5.11 -4.46 13.42
CA ILE A 50 -4.99 -3.90 14.79
C ILE A 50 -6.33 -3.36 15.29
N PHE A 51 -7.14 -2.77 14.41
CA PHE A 51 -8.45 -2.22 14.74
C PHE A 51 -9.58 -3.28 14.75
N ASN A 52 -9.25 -4.57 14.89
CA ASN A 52 -10.20 -5.68 14.95
C ASN A 52 -11.10 -5.81 13.71
N ALA A 53 -10.61 -5.42 12.52
CA ALA A 53 -11.30 -5.60 11.24
C ALA A 53 -10.57 -6.63 10.35
N PRO A 54 -10.51 -7.92 10.74
CA PRO A 54 -9.69 -8.93 10.06
C PRO A 54 -10.13 -9.21 8.63
N TYR A 55 -11.43 -9.18 8.34
CA TYR A 55 -11.92 -9.36 6.98
C TYR A 55 -11.46 -8.21 6.08
N ALA A 56 -11.58 -6.97 6.53
CA ALA A 56 -11.10 -5.80 5.79
C ALA A 56 -9.58 -5.85 5.59
N ALA A 57 -8.82 -6.29 6.59
CA ALA A 57 -7.37 -6.47 6.48
C ALA A 57 -6.97 -7.46 5.38
N VAL A 58 -7.63 -8.63 5.32
CA VAL A 58 -7.34 -9.64 4.29
C VAL A 58 -7.73 -9.16 2.90
N PHE A 59 -8.88 -8.47 2.78
CA PHE A 59 -9.32 -7.89 1.51
C PHE A 59 -8.37 -6.79 1.02
N GLU A 60 -7.96 -5.88 1.91
CA GLU A 60 -6.99 -4.83 1.59
C GLU A 60 -5.65 -5.42 1.17
N LEU A 61 -5.09 -6.36 1.94
CA LEU A 61 -3.80 -6.97 1.63
C LEU A 61 -3.83 -7.77 0.31
N SER A 62 -4.92 -8.49 0.06
CA SER A 62 -5.01 -9.38 -1.11
C SER A 62 -5.38 -8.62 -2.37
N VAL A 63 -6.43 -7.78 -2.31
CA VAL A 63 -7.00 -7.10 -3.48
C VAL A 63 -6.28 -5.79 -3.74
N ALA A 64 -6.19 -4.90 -2.74
CA ALA A 64 -5.59 -3.58 -2.96
C ALA A 64 -4.06 -3.66 -3.00
N ALA A 65 -3.41 -4.21 -1.96
CA ALA A 65 -1.95 -4.28 -1.93
C ALA A 65 -1.39 -5.33 -2.90
N GLY A 66 -2.06 -6.47 -3.06
CA GLY A 66 -1.67 -7.54 -3.97
C GLY A 66 -2.10 -7.29 -5.42
N LEU A 67 -3.38 -7.58 -5.72
CA LEU A 67 -3.91 -7.59 -7.10
C LEU A 67 -3.75 -6.22 -7.79
N VAL A 68 -4.19 -5.12 -7.19
CA VAL A 68 -4.15 -3.80 -7.84
C VAL A 68 -2.72 -3.37 -8.16
N THR A 69 -1.77 -3.60 -7.25
CA THR A 69 -0.34 -3.31 -7.51
C THR A 69 0.19 -4.09 -8.72
N ILE A 70 -0.09 -5.39 -8.82
CA ILE A 70 0.34 -6.21 -9.96
C ILE A 70 -0.36 -5.80 -11.26
N LEU A 71 -1.65 -5.48 -11.21
CA LEU A 71 -2.39 -4.99 -12.38
C LEU A 71 -1.83 -3.67 -12.89
N LEU A 72 -1.52 -2.73 -12.00
CA LEU A 72 -0.90 -1.45 -12.36
C LEU A 72 0.50 -1.66 -12.96
N LEU A 73 1.35 -2.47 -12.34
CA LEU A 73 2.68 -2.80 -12.87
C LEU A 73 2.60 -3.45 -14.25
N SER A 74 1.63 -4.35 -14.45
CA SER A 74 1.41 -5.01 -15.75
C SER A 74 0.97 -4.00 -16.81
N ALA A 75 0.05 -3.10 -16.48
CA ALA A 75 -0.40 -2.05 -17.39
C ALA A 75 0.75 -1.08 -17.77
N ILE A 76 1.56 -0.67 -16.79
CA ILE A 76 2.74 0.18 -17.04
C ILE A 76 3.71 -0.53 -18.00
N GLY A 77 4.00 -1.81 -17.76
CA GLY A 77 4.88 -2.59 -18.64
C GLY A 77 4.34 -2.79 -20.07
N LEU A 78 3.01 -2.86 -20.23
CA LEU A 78 2.38 -2.92 -21.55
C LEU A 78 2.52 -1.59 -22.31
N ILE A 79 2.28 -0.46 -21.65
CA ILE A 79 2.34 0.87 -22.26
C ILE A 79 3.77 1.23 -22.67
N ASP A 80 4.77 0.91 -21.84
CA ASP A 80 6.19 1.19 -22.13
C ASP A 80 6.67 0.46 -23.41
N LYS A 81 6.15 -0.74 -23.65
CA LYS A 81 6.43 -1.52 -24.87
C LYS A 81 5.78 -0.94 -26.12
N GLU A 82 4.65 -0.24 -26.02
CA GLU A 82 3.96 0.34 -27.19
C GLU A 82 4.61 1.66 -27.64
N GLY A 83 5.19 2.43 -26.72
CA GLY A 83 5.86 3.71 -27.00
C GLY A 83 7.26 3.60 -27.63
N THR A 84 7.79 2.39 -27.81
CA THR A 84 9.12 2.12 -28.39
C THR A 84 9.07 1.67 -29.87
N LYS A 85 8.00 2.02 -30.59
CA LYS A 85 7.93 1.92 -32.05
C LYS A 85 8.29 3.24 -32.74
#